data_AF-W7JBL2-F1
#
_entry.id   AF-W7JBL2-F1
#
_cell.length_a   1.000
_cell.length_b   1.000
_cell.length_c   1.000
_cell.angle_alpha   90.00
_cell.angle_beta   90.00
_cell.angle_gamma   90.00
#
_symmetry.space_group_name_H-M   'P 1'
#
loop_
_entity.id
_entity.type
_entity.pdbx_description
1 polymer ?
#
loop_
_entity_poly.entity_id
_entity_poly.type
_entity_poly.pdbx_seq_one_letter_code
_entity_poly.pdbx_strand_id
1 'polypeptide(L)'
;MNGIFEGIEKRVVIKLKESFFKGNRNVNSFLDIPKELWEEKLKYIGCSIVSEISEDKNERRGERCRVYLLSESSLYIFDDSLFIKTCGKTRVLFFIPFVVDLLIYHMDNVGIIEKNCVYDETFIENEKFHNIAEFIKEHFLYCFFTHMNYRNKTKDGYFEQEYPHKSLEDEKKFFEFFFKNVQMYNTHLPMEKMHYIFFYSSDDVHMTDIASTFKFCSEIHLFGINKYNEKNQFHDAYLNNKSLNLFTRVHEDNLKLYDSSDADKEVTTHIYSTRGTYEDTGMVNCVDVIYKNEIFLIHPNNTLIKPYCP
;
A
#
# COMPACT_ATOMS: atom_id res chain seq x y z
N MET A 1 -7.66 30.40 0.97
CA MET A 1 -8.28 29.12 1.39
C MET A 1 -7.15 28.23 1.88
N ASN A 2 -7.05 28.00 3.19
CA ASN A 2 -6.14 26.97 3.70
C ASN A 2 -6.86 25.64 3.50
N GLY A 3 -6.63 24.98 2.37
CA GLY A 3 -7.17 23.63 2.14
C GLY A 3 -6.67 22.72 3.24
N ILE A 4 -7.59 22.07 3.95
CA ILE A 4 -7.21 21.06 4.95
C ILE A 4 -6.58 19.91 4.17
N PHE A 5 -5.38 19.51 4.57
CA PHE A 5 -4.70 18.37 3.96
C PHE A 5 -5.52 17.09 4.18
N GLU A 6 -5.80 16.34 3.11
CA GLU A 6 -6.41 15.01 3.20
C GLU A 6 -5.31 13.98 3.47
N GLY A 7 -5.19 13.54 4.72
CA GLY A 7 -4.19 12.55 5.12
C GLY A 7 -4.58 11.10 4.81
N ILE A 8 -5.73 10.86 4.21
CA ILE A 8 -6.20 9.52 3.88
C ILE A 8 -5.36 8.95 2.75
N GLU A 9 -4.74 7.80 3.02
CA GLU A 9 -3.89 7.10 2.07
C GLU A 9 -4.72 6.22 1.12
N LYS A 10 -4.32 6.27 -0.14
CA LYS A 10 -4.79 5.46 -1.25
C LYS A 10 -3.64 4.55 -1.67
N ARG A 11 -3.94 3.28 -1.96
CA ARG A 11 -2.93 2.28 -2.32
C ARG A 11 -3.36 1.53 -3.56
N VAL A 12 -2.41 1.35 -4.49
CA VAL A 12 -2.53 0.44 -5.62
C VAL A 12 -1.43 -0.61 -5.54
N VAL A 13 -1.80 -1.87 -5.72
CA VAL A 13 -0.88 -3.00 -5.82
C VAL A 13 -1.14 -3.72 -7.13
N ILE A 14 -0.11 -3.94 -7.93
CA ILE A 14 -0.19 -4.61 -9.22
C ILE A 14 0.77 -5.79 -9.19
N LYS A 15 0.34 -6.95 -9.67
CA LYS A 15 1.23 -8.09 -9.95
C LYS A 15 0.98 -8.61 -11.36
N LEU A 16 2.05 -8.83 -12.11
CA LEU A 16 1.96 -9.47 -13.43
C LEU A 16 2.14 -10.98 -13.31
N LYS A 17 1.63 -11.70 -14.31
CA LYS A 17 1.87 -13.13 -14.49
C LYS A 17 3.36 -13.33 -14.76
N GLU A 18 3.97 -14.36 -14.17
CA GLU A 18 5.39 -14.65 -14.41
C GLU A 18 5.71 -14.87 -15.89
N SER A 19 4.75 -15.38 -16.66
CA SER A 19 4.86 -15.61 -18.11
C SER A 19 5.14 -14.33 -18.89
N PHE A 20 4.68 -13.17 -18.41
CA PHE A 20 4.94 -11.88 -19.08
C PHE A 20 6.45 -11.60 -19.18
N PHE A 21 7.19 -11.83 -18.11
CA PHE A 21 8.64 -11.65 -18.08
C PHE A 21 9.41 -12.87 -18.60
N LYS A 22 8.78 -14.04 -18.69
CA LYS A 22 9.36 -15.27 -19.25
C LYS A 22 9.06 -15.35 -20.75
N GLY A 23 9.86 -14.68 -21.57
CA GLY A 23 9.78 -14.79 -23.04
C GLY A 23 9.88 -13.47 -23.79
N ASN A 24 9.77 -12.35 -23.08
CA ASN A 24 9.91 -11.01 -23.65
C ASN A 24 11.38 -10.59 -23.67
N ARG A 25 11.97 -10.35 -24.85
CA ARG A 25 13.43 -10.19 -24.99
C ARG A 25 13.98 -8.88 -24.41
N ASN A 26 13.11 -7.89 -24.15
CA ASN A 26 13.53 -6.53 -23.81
C ASN A 26 13.18 -6.09 -22.38
N VAL A 27 12.29 -6.80 -21.66
CA VAL A 27 11.88 -6.46 -20.29
C VAL A 27 11.72 -7.73 -19.47
N ASN A 28 12.57 -7.91 -18.46
CA ASN A 28 12.59 -9.11 -17.61
C ASN A 28 12.07 -8.83 -16.19
N SER A 29 11.91 -7.55 -15.85
CA SER A 29 11.44 -7.08 -14.56
C SER A 29 10.93 -5.62 -14.63
N PHE A 30 10.06 -5.22 -13.71
CA PHE A 30 9.78 -3.80 -13.47
C PHE A 30 11.02 -2.99 -13.06
N LEU A 31 12.02 -3.63 -12.44
CA LEU A 31 13.28 -3.01 -12.04
C LEU A 31 14.15 -2.58 -13.24
N ASP A 32 13.88 -3.14 -14.42
CA ASP A 32 14.58 -2.79 -15.67
C ASP A 32 14.13 -1.42 -16.21
N ILE A 33 12.94 -0.95 -15.79
CA ILE A 33 12.38 0.34 -16.23
C ILE A 33 13.23 1.49 -15.64
N PRO A 34 13.81 2.36 -16.50
CA PRO A 34 14.60 3.51 -16.06
C PRO A 34 13.83 4.47 -15.16
N LYS A 35 14.55 5.09 -14.21
CA LYS A 35 13.99 6.04 -13.24
C LYS A 35 13.29 7.21 -13.94
N GLU A 36 13.84 7.70 -15.04
CA GLU A 36 13.34 8.86 -15.77
C GLU A 36 11.93 8.63 -16.30
N LEU A 37 11.62 7.39 -16.70
CA LEU A 37 10.27 7.03 -17.15
C LEU A 37 9.28 7.00 -15.99
N TRP A 38 9.69 6.47 -14.83
CA TRP A 38 8.89 6.56 -13.60
C TRP A 38 8.62 8.01 -13.21
N GLU A 39 9.65 8.86 -13.20
CA GLU A 39 9.51 10.29 -12.89
C GLU A 39 8.56 11.01 -13.84
N GLU A 40 8.61 10.71 -15.14
CA GLU A 40 7.69 11.29 -16.12
C GLU A 40 6.24 10.91 -15.78
N LYS A 41 5.95 9.63 -15.50
CA LYS A 41 4.58 9.19 -15.21
C LYS A 41 4.07 9.64 -13.86
N LEU A 42 4.92 9.66 -12.84
CA LEU A 42 4.57 10.11 -11.50
C LEU A 42 4.11 11.57 -11.48
N LYS A 43 4.68 12.43 -12.34
CA LYS A 43 4.25 13.84 -12.47
C LYS A 43 2.76 13.96 -12.82
N TYR A 44 2.25 13.09 -13.68
CA TYR A 44 0.84 13.15 -14.10
C TYR A 44 -0.13 12.78 -12.98
N ILE A 45 0.27 11.97 -11.99
CA ILE A 45 -0.57 11.69 -10.82
C ILE A 45 -0.35 12.67 -9.66
N GLY A 46 0.58 13.63 -9.78
CA GLY A 46 0.89 14.63 -8.76
C GLY A 46 1.99 14.20 -7.78
N CYS A 47 2.89 13.31 -8.20
CA CYS A 47 4.02 12.84 -7.39
C CYS A 47 5.36 13.25 -8.00
N SER A 48 6.36 13.47 -7.16
CA SER A 48 7.77 13.57 -7.55
C SER A 48 8.63 12.66 -6.68
N ILE A 49 9.72 12.12 -7.24
CA ILE A 49 10.68 11.32 -6.48
C ILE A 49 11.56 12.27 -5.64
N VAL A 50 11.62 12.01 -4.34
CA VAL A 50 12.42 12.76 -3.36
C VAL A 50 13.74 12.02 -3.09
N SER A 51 13.68 10.71 -2.90
CA SER A 51 14.85 9.87 -2.69
C SER A 51 14.61 8.44 -3.16
N GLU A 52 15.70 7.67 -3.25
CA GLU A 52 15.70 6.31 -3.75
C GLU A 52 16.50 5.41 -2.82
N ILE A 53 15.99 4.20 -2.59
CA ILE A 53 16.74 3.05 -2.09
C ILE A 53 16.77 2.05 -3.24
N SER A 54 17.95 1.84 -3.83
CA SER A 54 18.12 0.89 -4.92
C SER A 54 18.08 -0.55 -4.40
N GLU A 55 17.65 -1.47 -5.24
CA GLU A 55 17.62 -2.90 -4.94
C GLU A 55 19.03 -3.47 -4.72
N ASP A 56 19.17 -4.41 -3.79
CA ASP A 56 20.38 -5.24 -3.73
C ASP A 56 20.32 -6.29 -4.85
N LYS A 57 21.28 -6.24 -5.77
CA LYS A 57 21.36 -7.13 -6.93
C LYS A 57 21.75 -8.57 -6.56
N ASN A 58 22.26 -8.80 -5.35
CA ASN A 58 22.62 -10.13 -4.85
C ASN A 58 21.43 -10.87 -4.24
N GLU A 59 20.33 -10.16 -3.95
CA GLU A 59 19.11 -10.77 -3.43
C GLU A 59 18.42 -11.65 -4.48
N ARG A 60 17.66 -12.63 -4.02
CA ARG A 60 16.96 -13.55 -4.91
C ARG A 60 15.90 -12.82 -5.73
N ARG A 61 15.64 -13.31 -6.95
CA ARG A 61 14.53 -12.84 -7.77
C ARG A 61 13.22 -12.98 -7.00
N GLY A 62 12.44 -11.91 -6.90
CA GLY A 62 11.22 -11.82 -6.09
C GLY A 62 11.40 -11.21 -4.69
N GLU A 63 12.65 -11.10 -4.22
CA GLU A 63 13.02 -10.42 -2.97
C GLU A 63 13.65 -9.05 -3.23
N ARG A 64 14.21 -8.83 -4.43
CA ARG A 64 14.73 -7.53 -4.89
C ARG A 64 13.63 -6.47 -4.85
N CYS A 65 13.94 -5.32 -4.25
CA CYS A 65 13.02 -4.21 -4.14
C CYS A 65 13.75 -2.88 -4.30
N ARG A 66 13.29 -2.06 -5.25
CA ARG A 66 13.63 -0.64 -5.33
C ARG A 66 12.53 0.18 -4.69
N VAL A 67 12.89 1.15 -3.87
CA VAL A 67 11.93 2.02 -3.19
C VAL A 67 12.19 3.47 -3.57
N TYR A 68 11.16 4.16 -4.03
CA TYR A 68 11.16 5.60 -4.16
C TYR A 68 10.34 6.23 -3.04
N LEU A 69 10.97 7.11 -2.27
CA LEU A 69 10.25 8.07 -1.46
C LEU A 69 9.74 9.17 -2.39
N LEU A 70 8.44 9.45 -2.31
CA LEU A 70 7.79 10.46 -3.12
C LEU A 70 7.39 11.65 -2.23
N SER A 71 7.10 12.81 -2.83
CA SER A 71 6.76 14.05 -2.12
C SER A 71 5.68 13.89 -1.04
N GLU A 72 4.69 13.02 -1.27
CA GLU A 72 3.59 12.70 -0.35
C GLU A 72 3.23 11.20 -0.41
N SER A 73 4.23 10.34 -0.61
CA SER A 73 3.97 8.93 -0.96
C SER A 73 5.22 8.05 -0.94
N SER A 74 5.02 6.77 -1.26
CA SER A 74 6.10 5.82 -1.55
C SER A 74 5.70 4.88 -2.69
N LEU A 75 6.66 4.55 -3.56
CA LEU A 75 6.53 3.52 -4.59
C LEU A 75 7.57 2.42 -4.33
N TYR A 76 7.13 1.17 -4.27
CA TYR A 76 7.96 -0.02 -4.14
C TYR A 76 7.84 -0.83 -5.42
N ILE A 77 9.00 -1.19 -5.97
CA ILE A 77 9.14 -1.89 -7.24
C ILE A 77 9.84 -3.21 -6.95
N PHE A 78 9.14 -4.30 -7.17
CA PHE A 78 9.70 -5.65 -7.13
C PHE A 78 9.90 -6.17 -8.55
N ASP A 79 10.42 -7.38 -8.67
CA ASP A 79 10.63 -8.03 -9.96
C ASP A 79 9.39 -8.01 -10.87
N ASP A 80 8.25 -8.44 -10.32
CA ASP A 80 6.99 -8.67 -11.04
C ASP A 80 5.78 -8.00 -10.39
N SER A 81 6.02 -7.17 -9.37
CA SER A 81 4.99 -6.56 -8.54
C SER A 81 5.32 -5.10 -8.25
N LEU A 82 4.29 -4.26 -8.17
CA LEU A 82 4.38 -2.85 -7.82
C LEU A 82 3.45 -2.57 -6.64
N PHE A 83 3.88 -1.68 -5.75
CA PHE A 83 3.06 -1.16 -4.66
C PHE A 83 3.28 0.34 -4.57
N ILE A 84 2.21 1.12 -4.74
CA ILE A 84 2.24 2.57 -4.55
C ILE A 84 1.24 2.96 -3.47
N LYS A 85 1.67 3.86 -2.58
CA LYS A 85 0.82 4.41 -1.52
C LYS A 85 0.94 5.93 -1.51
N THR A 86 -0.19 6.62 -1.59
CA THR A 86 -0.27 8.08 -1.78
C THR A 86 -1.34 8.70 -0.92
N CYS A 87 -1.16 9.94 -0.48
CA CYS A 87 -2.18 10.70 0.25
C CYS A 87 -2.59 11.96 -0.53
N GLY A 88 -3.22 12.93 0.14
CA GLY A 88 -3.63 14.18 -0.47
C GLY A 88 -4.66 14.00 -1.59
N LYS A 89 -4.43 14.73 -2.69
CA LYS A 89 -5.29 14.72 -3.89
C LYS A 89 -4.68 13.93 -5.05
N THR A 90 -3.64 13.14 -4.79
CA THR A 90 -2.96 12.32 -5.78
C THR A 90 -3.94 11.38 -6.48
N ARG A 91 -3.86 11.34 -7.82
CA ARG A 91 -4.78 10.58 -8.68
C ARG A 91 -4.25 9.17 -8.96
N VAL A 92 -4.05 8.40 -7.90
CA VAL A 92 -3.28 7.14 -7.92
C VAL A 92 -3.87 6.06 -8.82
N LEU A 93 -5.18 6.07 -9.10
CA LEU A 93 -5.78 5.09 -10.00
C LEU A 93 -5.23 5.18 -11.44
N PHE A 94 -4.79 6.36 -11.89
CA PHE A 94 -4.08 6.49 -13.18
C PHE A 94 -2.73 5.76 -13.23
N PHE A 95 -2.18 5.36 -12.07
CA PHE A 95 -0.98 4.53 -12.04
C PHE A 95 -1.16 3.20 -12.79
N ILE A 96 -2.37 2.64 -12.80
CA ILE A 96 -2.67 1.37 -13.49
C ILE A 96 -2.41 1.47 -15.01
N PRO A 97 -3.07 2.37 -15.77
CA PRO A 97 -2.77 2.51 -17.20
C PRO A 97 -1.35 3.04 -17.47
N PHE A 98 -0.75 3.80 -16.55
CA PHE A 98 0.63 4.26 -16.69
C PHE A 98 1.65 3.13 -16.63
N VAL A 99 1.44 2.12 -15.79
CA VAL A 99 2.31 0.94 -15.73
C VAL A 99 2.30 0.20 -17.07
N VAL A 100 1.13 0.05 -17.69
CA VAL A 100 1.00 -0.59 -19.01
C VAL A 100 1.72 0.24 -20.07
N ASP A 101 1.51 1.56 -20.08
CA ASP A 101 2.18 2.47 -21.01
C ASP A 101 3.71 2.43 -20.86
N LEU A 102 4.22 2.37 -19.63
CA LEU A 102 5.65 2.24 -19.34
C LEU A 102 6.23 0.94 -19.89
N LEU A 103 5.54 -0.19 -19.67
CA LEU A 103 5.98 -1.48 -20.16
C LEU A 103 6.04 -1.50 -21.69
N ILE A 104 5.00 -1.04 -22.36
CA ILE A 104 4.92 -1.03 -23.83
C ILE A 104 5.94 -0.06 -24.41
N TYR A 105 6.10 1.13 -23.81
CA TYR A 105 7.14 2.06 -24.22
C TYR A 105 8.54 1.47 -24.05
N HIS A 106 8.80 0.75 -22.96
CA HIS A 106 10.11 0.15 -22.74
C HIS A 106 10.39 -1.05 -23.68
N MET A 107 9.36 -1.82 -24.05
CA MET A 107 9.48 -2.96 -24.97
C MET A 107 9.62 -2.51 -26.44
N ASP A 108 8.78 -1.58 -26.87
CA ASP A 108 8.53 -1.28 -28.28
C ASP A 108 8.84 0.17 -28.68
N ASN A 109 9.20 1.04 -27.72
CA ASN A 109 9.39 2.47 -27.90
C ASN A 109 8.12 3.19 -28.45
N VAL A 110 6.94 2.66 -28.09
CA VAL A 110 5.63 3.20 -28.45
C VAL A 110 4.89 3.62 -27.18
N GLY A 111 4.55 4.90 -27.06
CA GLY A 111 3.67 5.39 -26.00
C GLY A 111 2.20 5.31 -26.45
N ILE A 112 1.34 4.76 -25.61
CA ILE A 112 -0.12 4.72 -25.79
C ILE A 112 -0.75 6.02 -25.28
N ILE A 113 -0.29 6.49 -24.12
CA ILE A 113 -0.85 7.66 -23.44
C ILE A 113 -0.10 8.91 -23.90
N GLU A 114 -0.81 9.77 -24.61
CA GLU A 114 -0.27 11.03 -25.12
C GLU A 114 0.08 12.00 -24.00
N LYS A 115 1.12 12.80 -24.19
CA LYS A 115 1.60 13.78 -23.18
C LYS A 115 0.54 14.82 -22.78
N ASN A 116 -0.39 15.11 -23.68
CA ASN A 116 -1.48 16.07 -23.50
C ASN A 116 -2.83 15.38 -23.24
N CYS A 117 -2.81 14.11 -22.81
CA CYS A 117 -4.03 13.40 -22.45
C CYS A 117 -4.79 14.16 -21.34
N VAL A 118 -6.11 14.19 -21.47
CA VAL A 118 -6.99 14.83 -20.48
C VAL A 118 -7.31 13.81 -19.39
N TYR A 119 -6.96 14.15 -18.15
CA TYR A 119 -7.10 13.29 -16.98
C TYR A 119 -8.37 13.63 -16.18
N ASP A 120 -9.51 13.52 -16.84
CA ASP A 120 -10.85 13.79 -16.30
C ASP A 120 -11.82 12.64 -16.61
N GLU A 121 -13.12 12.86 -16.40
CA GLU A 121 -14.16 11.86 -16.63
C GLU A 121 -14.18 11.27 -18.04
N THR A 122 -13.68 12.01 -19.04
CA THR A 122 -13.63 11.58 -20.45
C THR A 122 -12.46 10.66 -20.74
N PHE A 123 -11.54 10.48 -19.78
CA PHE A 123 -10.33 9.65 -19.98
C PHE A 123 -10.70 8.26 -20.49
N ILE A 124 -11.62 7.56 -19.82
CA ILE A 124 -12.01 6.20 -20.18
C ILE A 124 -12.87 6.10 -21.46
N GLU A 125 -13.24 7.21 -22.08
CA GLU A 125 -13.98 7.22 -23.36
C GLU A 125 -13.06 7.02 -24.56
N ASN A 126 -11.74 7.09 -24.36
CA ASN A 126 -10.76 6.94 -25.44
C ASN A 126 -10.60 5.48 -25.88
N GLU A 127 -10.90 5.18 -27.15
CA GLU A 127 -10.78 3.83 -27.72
C GLU A 127 -9.38 3.21 -27.52
N LYS A 128 -8.31 4.02 -27.52
CA LYS A 128 -6.92 3.55 -27.31
C LYS A 128 -6.73 2.82 -25.98
N PHE A 129 -7.55 3.12 -24.97
CA PHE A 129 -7.43 2.49 -23.65
C PHE A 129 -8.06 1.09 -23.59
N HIS A 130 -8.79 0.67 -24.63
CA HIS A 130 -9.17 -0.74 -24.77
C HIS A 130 -7.95 -1.65 -24.97
N ASN A 131 -6.91 -1.17 -25.65
CA ASN A 131 -5.64 -1.91 -25.79
C ASN A 131 -4.95 -2.07 -24.42
N ILE A 132 -5.06 -1.06 -23.56
CA ILE A 132 -4.56 -1.13 -22.17
C ILE A 132 -5.36 -2.17 -21.38
N ALA A 133 -6.70 -2.16 -21.48
CA ALA A 133 -7.56 -3.14 -20.82
C ALA A 133 -7.29 -4.57 -21.32
N GLU A 134 -7.01 -4.76 -22.61
CA GLU A 134 -6.63 -6.05 -23.18
C GLU A 134 -5.27 -6.53 -22.65
N PHE A 135 -4.27 -5.66 -22.62
CA PHE A 135 -2.96 -5.95 -22.02
C PHE A 135 -3.12 -6.37 -20.54
N ILE A 136 -3.91 -5.63 -19.77
CA ILE A 136 -4.19 -5.95 -18.36
C ILE A 136 -4.80 -7.33 -18.24
N LYS A 137 -5.84 -7.62 -19.01
CA LYS A 137 -6.51 -8.93 -19.01
C LYS A 137 -5.54 -10.07 -19.32
N GLU A 138 -4.62 -9.86 -20.26
CA GLU A 138 -3.68 -10.89 -20.69
C GLU A 138 -2.58 -11.13 -19.65
N HIS A 139 -2.03 -10.06 -19.07
CA HIS A 139 -0.76 -10.12 -18.35
C HIS A 139 -0.83 -9.84 -16.86
N PHE A 140 -1.90 -9.24 -16.33
CA PHE A 140 -2.02 -8.99 -14.89
C PHE A 140 -2.49 -10.27 -14.20
N LEU A 141 -1.84 -10.62 -13.10
CA LEU A 141 -2.28 -11.70 -12.21
C LEU A 141 -3.34 -11.18 -11.24
N TYR A 142 -3.07 -10.04 -10.60
CA TYR A 142 -4.05 -9.32 -9.79
C TYR A 142 -3.75 -7.83 -9.70
N CYS A 143 -4.79 -7.07 -9.34
CA CYS A 143 -4.69 -5.67 -8.96
C CYS A 143 -5.55 -5.41 -7.71
N PHE A 144 -4.99 -4.70 -6.74
CA PHE A 144 -5.71 -4.19 -5.57
C PHE A 144 -5.72 -2.68 -5.60
N PHE A 145 -6.88 -2.07 -5.37
CA PHE A 145 -6.99 -0.66 -5.03
C PHE A 145 -7.70 -0.53 -3.68
N THR A 146 -7.08 0.18 -2.74
CA THR A 146 -7.58 0.26 -1.38
C THR A 146 -7.36 1.62 -0.76
N HIS A 147 -8.33 2.10 0.01
CA HIS A 147 -8.20 3.32 0.78
C HIS A 147 -9.22 3.34 1.92
N MET A 148 -8.99 4.20 2.90
CA MET A 148 -10.05 4.59 3.84
C MET A 148 -10.98 5.60 3.17
N ASN A 149 -12.20 5.77 3.70
CA ASN A 149 -13.08 6.82 3.24
C ASN A 149 -12.49 8.24 3.44
N TYR A 150 -12.66 9.08 2.41
CA TYR A 150 -12.22 10.48 2.45
C TYR A 150 -13.03 11.31 3.45
N ARG A 151 -12.42 12.37 3.99
CA ARG A 151 -13.04 13.21 5.02
C ARG A 151 -13.40 14.60 4.52
N ASN A 152 -12.54 15.22 3.72
CA ASN A 152 -12.72 16.59 3.31
C ASN A 152 -13.77 16.66 2.22
N LYS A 153 -14.78 17.50 2.42
CA LYS A 153 -15.87 17.72 1.48
C LYS A 153 -15.90 19.16 1.01
N THR A 154 -16.15 19.34 -0.27
CA THR A 154 -16.44 20.63 -0.89
C THR A 154 -17.82 21.14 -0.42
N LYS A 155 -18.13 22.42 -0.68
CA LYS A 155 -19.41 23.05 -0.27
C LYS A 155 -20.65 22.38 -0.86
N ASP A 156 -20.49 21.77 -2.03
CA ASP A 156 -21.49 21.00 -2.76
C ASP A 156 -21.57 19.52 -2.34
N GLY A 157 -20.77 19.10 -1.36
CA GLY A 157 -20.89 17.81 -0.69
C GLY A 157 -20.06 16.66 -1.28
N TYR A 158 -19.34 16.90 -2.37
CA TYR A 158 -18.36 15.96 -2.95
C TYR A 158 -17.08 15.93 -2.13
N PHE A 159 -16.27 14.88 -2.29
CA PHE A 159 -14.95 14.86 -1.65
C PHE A 159 -14.03 15.91 -2.31
N GLU A 160 -13.12 16.50 -1.54
CA GLU A 160 -12.07 17.38 -2.06
C GLU A 160 -10.97 16.60 -2.81
N GLN A 161 -11.39 15.69 -3.68
CA GLN A 161 -10.57 14.85 -4.53
C GLN A 161 -10.84 15.19 -6.00
N GLU A 162 -9.92 14.78 -6.86
CA GLU A 162 -10.07 14.92 -8.32
C GLU A 162 -10.44 13.58 -8.95
N TYR A 163 -10.96 13.60 -10.18
CA TYR A 163 -11.25 12.36 -10.89
C TYR A 163 -9.98 11.49 -11.00
N PRO A 164 -10.06 10.15 -10.82
CA PRO A 164 -11.26 9.34 -10.62
C PRO A 164 -11.70 9.17 -9.14
N HIS A 165 -11.20 9.98 -8.22
CA HIS A 165 -11.43 9.87 -6.77
C HIS A 165 -12.51 10.81 -6.21
N LYS A 166 -13.25 11.53 -7.06
CA LYS A 166 -14.33 12.44 -6.63
C LYS A 166 -15.44 11.72 -5.88
N SER A 167 -15.70 10.46 -6.26
CA SER A 167 -16.71 9.60 -5.64
C SER A 167 -16.32 8.12 -5.75
N LEU A 168 -16.92 7.28 -4.90
CA LEU A 168 -16.74 5.82 -4.99
C LEU A 168 -17.24 5.26 -6.33
N GLU A 169 -18.24 5.90 -6.93
CA GLU A 169 -18.77 5.49 -8.23
C GLU A 169 -17.79 5.78 -9.35
N ASP A 170 -17.06 6.89 -9.29
CA ASP A 170 -16.00 7.20 -10.26
C ASP A 170 -14.84 6.21 -10.13
N GLU A 171 -14.43 5.88 -8.89
CA GLU A 171 -13.38 4.89 -8.61
C GLU A 171 -13.79 3.52 -9.14
N LYS A 172 -15.05 3.11 -8.90
CA LYS A 172 -15.61 1.87 -9.39
C LYS A 172 -15.63 1.82 -10.92
N LYS A 173 -16.20 2.84 -11.58
CA LYS A 173 -16.26 2.91 -13.06
C LYS A 173 -14.87 2.88 -13.69
N PHE A 174 -13.92 3.63 -13.13
CA PHE A 174 -12.55 3.65 -13.61
C PHE A 174 -11.90 2.27 -13.48
N PHE A 175 -12.07 1.61 -12.33
CA PHE A 175 -11.50 0.29 -12.09
C PHE A 175 -12.15 -0.79 -12.98
N GLU A 176 -13.49 -0.77 -13.12
CA GLU A 176 -14.25 -1.69 -13.98
C GLU A 176 -13.96 -1.53 -15.48
N PHE A 177 -13.51 -0.34 -15.91
CA PHE A 177 -13.08 -0.14 -17.29
C PHE A 177 -11.86 -1.02 -17.65
N PHE A 178 -10.87 -1.11 -16.75
CA PHE A 178 -9.64 -1.86 -17.00
C PHE A 178 -9.72 -3.34 -16.63
N PHE A 179 -10.58 -3.70 -15.68
CA PHE A 179 -10.62 -5.03 -15.09
C PHE A 179 -11.98 -5.70 -15.30
N LYS A 180 -11.95 -6.99 -15.66
CA LYS A 180 -13.14 -7.85 -15.60
C LYS A 180 -13.25 -8.46 -14.19
N ASN A 181 -14.47 -8.88 -13.81
CA ASN A 181 -14.76 -9.55 -12.53
C ASN A 181 -14.34 -8.75 -11.29
N VAL A 182 -14.57 -7.43 -11.29
CA VAL A 182 -14.24 -6.56 -10.15
C VAL A 182 -15.09 -6.94 -8.94
N GLN A 183 -14.43 -7.12 -7.81
CA GLN A 183 -15.06 -7.25 -6.50
C GLN A 183 -14.77 -6.01 -5.68
N MET A 184 -15.81 -5.46 -5.06
CA MET A 184 -15.69 -4.33 -4.14
C MET A 184 -16.17 -4.78 -2.76
N TYR A 185 -15.32 -4.58 -1.76
CA TYR A 185 -15.64 -4.79 -0.36
C TYR A 185 -15.56 -3.47 0.38
N ASN A 186 -16.55 -3.23 1.24
CA ASN A 186 -16.53 -2.14 2.19
C ASN A 186 -16.73 -2.74 3.59
N THR A 187 -15.90 -2.35 4.55
CA THR A 187 -16.09 -2.77 5.94
C THR A 187 -17.47 -2.32 6.44
N HIS A 188 -18.17 -3.20 7.19
CA HIS A 188 -19.52 -2.96 7.70
C HIS A 188 -19.54 -1.92 8.83
N LEU A 189 -19.22 -0.68 8.51
CA LEU A 189 -19.30 0.47 9.40
C LEU A 189 -20.18 1.54 8.73
N PRO A 190 -20.91 2.35 9.50
CA PRO A 190 -21.66 3.48 8.95
C PRO A 190 -20.75 4.36 8.09
N MET A 191 -21.27 4.93 6.99
CA MET A 191 -20.49 5.76 6.07
C MET A 191 -19.83 6.97 6.74
N GLU A 192 -20.39 7.43 7.86
CA GLU A 192 -19.87 8.53 8.68
C GLU A 192 -18.67 8.12 9.56
N LYS A 193 -18.44 6.82 9.74
CA LYS A 193 -17.28 6.29 10.46
C LYS A 193 -16.14 5.96 9.49
N MET A 194 -14.95 5.85 10.06
CA MET A 194 -13.76 5.38 9.36
C MET A 194 -13.97 3.94 8.90
N HIS A 195 -13.98 3.73 7.60
CA HIS A 195 -14.19 2.43 6.97
C HIS A 195 -13.23 2.22 5.81
N TYR A 196 -12.90 0.96 5.57
CA TYR A 196 -11.95 0.55 4.55
C TYR A 196 -12.69 0.14 3.28
N ILE A 197 -12.26 0.67 2.15
CA ILE A 197 -12.76 0.38 0.82
C ILE A 197 -11.69 -0.42 0.08
N PHE A 198 -12.12 -1.50 -0.56
CA PHE A 198 -11.25 -2.46 -1.21
C PHE A 198 -11.83 -2.87 -2.55
N PHE A 199 -11.11 -2.58 -3.62
CA PHE A 199 -11.38 -3.06 -4.97
C PHE A 199 -10.33 -4.10 -5.35
N TYR A 200 -10.79 -5.18 -5.98
CA TYR A 200 -9.94 -6.28 -6.39
C TYR A 200 -10.38 -6.85 -7.73
N SER A 201 -9.38 -7.20 -8.54
CA SER A 201 -9.54 -8.08 -9.68
C SER A 201 -8.37 -9.04 -9.73
N SER A 202 -8.65 -10.29 -10.09
CA SER A 202 -7.66 -11.34 -10.31
C SER A 202 -8.00 -12.21 -11.50
N ASP A 203 -6.99 -12.87 -12.03
CA ASP A 203 -7.19 -13.98 -12.95
C ASP A 203 -7.70 -15.21 -12.18
N ASP A 204 -9.00 -15.49 -12.30
CA ASP A 204 -9.68 -16.62 -11.65
C ASP A 204 -9.05 -17.97 -12.00
N VAL A 205 -8.38 -18.08 -13.15
CA VAL A 205 -7.72 -19.31 -13.62
C VAL A 205 -6.53 -19.71 -12.73
N HIS A 206 -5.94 -18.73 -12.03
CA HIS A 206 -4.68 -18.88 -11.30
C HIS A 206 -4.83 -18.68 -9.77
N MET A 207 -6.02 -18.93 -9.20
CA MET A 207 -6.28 -18.81 -7.76
C MET A 207 -5.25 -19.55 -6.87
N THR A 208 -4.75 -20.71 -7.30
CA THR A 208 -3.69 -21.47 -6.60
C THR A 208 -2.33 -20.77 -6.63
N ASP A 209 -1.98 -20.15 -7.76
CA ASP A 209 -0.75 -19.37 -7.91
C ASP A 209 -0.84 -18.06 -7.11
N ILE A 210 -2.04 -17.48 -7.01
CA ILE A 210 -2.31 -16.32 -6.17
C ILE A 210 -2.14 -16.69 -4.68
N ALA A 211 -2.70 -17.82 -4.23
CA ALA A 211 -2.57 -18.29 -2.85
C ALA A 211 -1.10 -18.50 -2.43
N SER A 212 -0.26 -19.03 -3.32
CA SER A 212 1.17 -19.25 -3.06
C SER A 212 2.03 -17.98 -3.12
N THR A 213 1.52 -16.89 -3.71
CA THR A 213 2.23 -15.61 -3.83
C THR A 213 1.85 -14.60 -2.75
N PHE A 214 0.89 -14.92 -1.87
CA PHE A 214 0.48 -14.01 -0.79
C PHE A 214 1.63 -13.75 0.18
N LYS A 215 2.17 -12.54 0.08
CA LYS A 215 3.00 -11.93 1.11
C LYS A 215 2.07 -11.36 2.18
N PHE A 216 2.40 -11.59 3.45
CA PHE A 216 1.69 -10.99 4.56
C PHE A 216 1.74 -9.45 4.45
N CYS A 217 0.57 -8.79 4.54
CA CYS A 217 0.46 -7.34 4.59
C CYS A 217 -0.29 -6.95 5.87
N SER A 218 0.36 -6.16 6.71
CA SER A 218 -0.26 -5.54 7.89
C SER A 218 -0.29 -4.03 7.70
N GLU A 219 -1.41 -3.42 8.07
CA GLU A 219 -1.60 -1.99 7.98
C GLU A 219 -2.23 -1.46 9.28
N ILE A 220 -1.64 -0.41 9.84
CA ILE A 220 -2.10 0.22 11.08
C ILE A 220 -2.39 1.69 10.76
N HIS A 221 -3.67 2.07 10.83
CA HIS A 221 -4.13 3.45 10.66
C HIS A 221 -4.35 4.08 12.04
N LEU A 222 -3.59 5.12 12.36
CA LEU A 222 -3.65 5.81 13.64
C LEU A 222 -4.24 7.21 13.46
N PHE A 223 -5.29 7.52 14.23
CA PHE A 223 -5.98 8.81 14.20
C PHE A 223 -5.96 9.48 15.57
N GLY A 224 -6.05 10.81 15.60
CA GLY A 224 -6.08 11.55 16.86
C GLY A 224 -4.76 11.51 17.64
N ILE A 225 -3.64 11.24 16.94
CA ILE A 225 -2.31 11.26 17.56
C ILE A 225 -2.03 12.69 18.05
N ASN A 226 -1.82 12.84 19.35
CA ASN A 226 -1.42 14.10 19.95
C ASN A 226 -0.09 14.54 19.36
N LYS A 227 -0.03 15.77 18.82
CA LYS A 227 1.24 16.34 18.37
C LYS A 227 2.15 16.48 19.58
N TYR A 228 3.31 15.83 19.52
CA TYR A 228 4.35 16.05 20.51
C TYR A 228 4.85 17.48 20.39
N ASN A 229 4.74 18.28 21.46
CA ASN A 229 5.05 19.71 21.42
C ASN A 229 6.56 19.95 21.20
N GLU A 230 7.41 18.99 21.54
CA GLU A 230 8.86 19.10 21.48
C GLU A 230 9.42 18.23 20.34
N LYS A 231 9.18 18.67 19.09
CA LYS A 231 9.56 17.95 17.87
C LYS A 231 11.03 17.49 17.83
N ASN A 232 11.93 18.30 18.40
CA ASN A 232 13.37 17.99 18.40
C ASN A 232 13.67 16.81 19.33
N GLN A 233 13.08 16.80 20.54
CA GLN A 233 13.23 15.68 21.47
C GLN A 233 12.61 14.40 20.91
N PHE A 234 11.50 14.47 20.18
CA PHE A 234 10.92 13.28 19.57
C PHE A 234 11.87 12.62 18.56
N HIS A 235 12.50 13.42 17.69
CA HIS A 235 13.47 12.90 16.72
C HIS A 235 14.69 12.31 17.43
N ASP A 236 15.25 13.04 18.39
CA ASP A 236 16.47 12.63 19.09
C ASP A 236 16.25 11.39 19.98
N ALA A 237 15.08 11.27 20.64
CA ALA A 237 14.77 10.17 21.54
C ALA A 237 14.24 8.92 20.82
N TYR A 238 13.39 9.09 19.79
CA TYR A 238 12.62 7.98 19.20
C TYR A 238 12.91 7.70 17.73
N LEU A 239 13.50 8.62 16.97
CA LEU A 239 13.86 8.42 15.56
C LEU A 239 15.39 8.51 15.34
N ASN A 240 16.15 7.80 16.17
CA ASN A 240 17.60 7.73 16.07
C ASN A 240 18.05 6.34 15.56
N ASN A 241 19.33 6.21 15.20
CA ASN A 241 19.87 4.94 14.71
C ASN A 241 19.67 3.77 15.69
N LYS A 242 19.64 4.00 17.01
CA LYS A 242 19.41 2.91 17.98
C LYS A 242 17.96 2.43 17.96
N SER A 243 16.98 3.34 17.87
CA SER A 243 15.56 2.99 17.81
C SER A 243 15.15 2.44 16.44
N LEU A 244 15.75 2.91 15.35
CA LEU A 244 15.41 2.45 13.99
C LEU A 244 16.07 1.12 13.62
N ASN A 245 17.13 0.72 14.33
CA ASN A 245 17.80 -0.59 14.16
C ASN A 245 17.16 -1.72 15.00
N LEU A 246 15.89 -1.57 15.41
CA LEU A 246 15.14 -2.58 16.20
C LEU A 246 15.12 -3.98 15.55
N PHE A 247 15.23 -4.05 14.23
CA PHE A 247 15.22 -5.30 13.46
C PHE A 247 16.59 -5.71 12.93
N THR A 248 17.61 -4.88 13.11
CA THR A 248 18.99 -5.28 12.84
C THR A 248 19.38 -6.26 13.94
N ARG A 249 19.99 -7.40 13.59
CA ARG A 249 20.53 -8.33 14.59
C ARG A 249 21.67 -7.63 15.36
N VAL A 250 21.32 -6.88 16.40
CA VAL A 250 22.28 -6.34 17.35
C VAL A 250 22.66 -7.49 18.27
N HIS A 251 23.93 -7.86 18.30
CA HIS A 251 24.48 -8.75 19.33
C HIS A 251 24.04 -8.25 20.71
N GLU A 252 23.59 -9.16 21.58
CA GLU A 252 22.90 -8.90 22.87
C GLU A 252 23.63 -7.95 23.82
N ASP A 253 24.91 -7.65 23.59
CA ASP A 253 25.76 -6.92 24.52
C ASP A 253 25.55 -5.38 24.57
N ASN A 254 24.69 -4.79 23.73
CA ASN A 254 24.59 -3.32 23.60
C ASN A 254 23.24 -2.67 23.93
N LEU A 255 22.25 -3.40 24.45
CA LEU A 255 21.00 -2.80 24.95
C LEU A 255 21.14 -2.34 26.41
N LYS A 256 21.86 -1.24 26.63
CA LYS A 256 21.59 -0.37 27.78
C LYS A 256 20.74 0.80 27.31
N LEU A 257 19.42 0.62 27.37
CA LEU A 257 18.46 1.71 27.26
C LEU A 257 18.54 2.54 28.55
N TYR A 258 18.49 3.87 28.39
CA TYR A 258 18.64 4.85 29.47
C TYR A 258 17.75 4.55 30.67
N ASP A 259 18.36 4.42 31.85
CA ASP A 259 17.68 4.52 33.14
C ASP A 259 17.06 5.91 33.26
N SER A 260 15.74 6.01 33.10
CA SER A 260 15.00 7.12 33.70
C SER A 260 14.67 6.73 35.13
N SER A 261 15.20 7.48 36.08
CA SER A 261 14.80 7.45 37.48
C SER A 261 13.33 7.84 37.62
N ASP A 262 12.44 6.85 37.53
CA ASP A 262 11.11 6.87 38.11
C ASP A 262 10.77 5.42 38.48
N ALA A 263 10.52 5.22 39.77
CA ALA A 263 10.35 3.92 40.39
C ALA A 263 9.21 3.10 39.77
N ASP A 264 9.50 1.82 39.55
CA ASP A 264 8.59 0.68 39.45
C ASP A 264 7.47 0.75 38.40
N LYS A 265 7.83 0.28 37.20
CA LYS A 265 7.09 -0.76 36.46
C LYS A 265 7.99 -1.26 35.32
N GLU A 266 8.54 -2.46 35.48
CA GLU A 266 9.19 -3.19 34.39
C GLU A 266 8.21 -3.34 33.22
N VAL A 267 8.38 -2.53 32.17
CA VAL A 267 7.82 -2.84 30.85
C VAL A 267 8.87 -3.67 30.14
N THR A 268 8.89 -4.97 30.44
CA THR A 268 9.65 -5.95 29.66
C THR A 268 8.93 -6.16 28.33
N THR A 269 9.42 -5.49 27.29
CA THR A 269 9.00 -5.77 25.91
C THR A 269 9.61 -7.10 25.48
N HIS A 270 8.92 -8.21 25.75
CA HIS A 270 9.32 -9.52 25.26
C HIS A 270 8.97 -9.62 23.76
N ILE A 271 9.97 -9.47 22.89
CA ILE A 271 9.85 -9.85 21.47
C ILE A 271 9.96 -11.37 21.40
N TYR A 272 8.83 -12.05 21.30
CA TYR A 272 8.80 -13.48 21.02
C TYR A 272 8.94 -13.72 19.52
N SER A 273 10.10 -14.21 19.09
CA SER A 273 10.28 -14.82 17.77
C SER A 273 10.06 -16.32 17.89
N THR A 274 8.88 -16.80 17.52
CA THR A 274 8.65 -18.24 17.35
C THR A 274 9.11 -18.64 15.95
N ARG A 275 10.20 -19.40 15.89
CA ARG A 275 10.67 -20.01 14.65
C ARG A 275 9.79 -21.23 14.36
N GLY A 276 8.64 -21.01 13.72
CA GLY A 276 7.78 -22.10 13.27
C GLY A 276 8.40 -22.81 12.07
N THR A 277 9.01 -23.96 12.29
CA THR A 277 9.25 -24.95 11.24
C THR A 277 7.90 -25.55 10.88
N TYR A 278 7.35 -25.19 9.72
CA TYR A 278 6.20 -25.89 9.15
C TYR A 278 6.68 -27.26 8.68
N GLU A 279 6.60 -28.25 9.55
CA GLU A 279 6.52 -29.66 9.14
C GLU A 279 5.03 -30.03 9.00
N ASP A 280 4.74 -30.77 7.93
CA ASP A 280 3.42 -31.21 7.48
C ASP A 280 2.55 -31.80 8.60
N THR A 281 1.54 -31.05 9.06
CA THR A 281 0.34 -31.64 9.63
C THR A 281 -0.90 -30.79 9.30
N GLY A 282 -1.76 -31.33 8.44
CA GLY A 282 -3.22 -31.15 8.37
C GLY A 282 -3.78 -29.72 8.31
N MET A 283 -4.55 -29.41 7.26
CA MET A 283 -5.37 -28.19 7.17
C MET A 283 -6.14 -27.91 8.48
N VAL A 284 -5.75 -26.86 9.19
CA VAL A 284 -6.52 -26.28 10.29
C VAL A 284 -7.22 -25.03 9.75
N ASN A 285 -8.55 -25.03 9.83
CA ASN A 285 -9.39 -23.89 9.48
C ASN A 285 -9.06 -22.69 10.39
N CYS A 286 -8.79 -21.51 9.81
CA CYS A 286 -8.41 -20.29 10.55
C CYS A 286 -9.44 -19.78 11.56
N VAL A 287 -10.63 -20.38 11.64
CA VAL A 287 -11.72 -19.96 12.54
C VAL A 287 -11.56 -20.55 13.95
N ASP A 288 -10.84 -21.65 14.13
CA ASP A 288 -10.80 -22.38 15.41
C ASP A 288 -9.73 -21.87 16.40
N VAL A 289 -8.80 -21.01 15.96
CA VAL A 289 -7.73 -20.49 16.83
C VAL A 289 -8.20 -19.31 17.69
N ILE A 290 -9.29 -18.64 17.30
CA ILE A 290 -9.79 -17.44 18.00
C ILE A 290 -10.55 -17.82 19.30
N TYR A 291 -11.08 -19.04 19.42
CA TYR A 291 -11.94 -19.43 20.55
C TYR A 291 -11.23 -20.15 21.70
N LYS A 292 -9.92 -20.44 21.62
CA LYS A 292 -9.24 -21.26 22.63
C LYS A 292 -8.38 -20.53 23.65
N ASN A 293 -8.21 -19.22 23.54
CA ASN A 293 -7.43 -18.43 24.51
C ASN A 293 -8.29 -17.38 25.21
N GLU A 294 -9.39 -17.79 25.84
CA GLU A 294 -9.93 -17.06 26.99
C GLU A 294 -9.09 -17.37 28.23
N ILE A 295 -7.92 -16.72 28.33
CA ILE A 295 -7.23 -16.60 29.62
C ILE A 295 -7.53 -15.20 30.16
N PHE A 296 -8.32 -15.19 31.22
CA PHE A 296 -8.72 -14.03 32.01
C PHE A 296 -7.52 -13.12 32.34
N LEU A 297 -7.49 -11.92 31.78
CA LEU A 297 -6.67 -10.81 32.28
C LEU A 297 -7.41 -10.15 33.45
N ILE A 298 -7.16 -10.68 34.65
CA ILE A 298 -7.59 -10.05 35.91
C ILE A 298 -6.63 -8.89 36.20
N HIS A 299 -7.12 -7.65 36.16
CA HIS A 299 -6.38 -6.48 36.64
C HIS A 299 -6.54 -6.30 38.16
N PRO A 300 -5.51 -5.88 38.93
CA PRO A 300 -5.54 -5.94 40.40
C PRO A 300 -6.34 -4.85 41.12
N ASN A 301 -7.09 -3.97 40.46
CA ASN A 301 -7.85 -2.91 41.17
C ASN A 301 -9.25 -2.73 40.58
N ASN A 302 -10.23 -3.19 41.36
CA ASN A 302 -11.64 -3.26 41.06
C ASN A 302 -12.31 -1.86 41.10
N THR A 303 -12.09 -1.04 40.08
CA THR A 303 -12.80 0.24 39.94
C THR A 303 -13.39 0.36 38.53
N LEU A 304 -14.72 0.18 38.45
CA LEU A 304 -15.54 0.41 37.27
C LEU A 304 -15.50 1.90 36.90
N ILE A 305 -14.67 2.26 35.93
CA ILE A 305 -14.76 3.57 35.26
C ILE A 305 -15.74 3.40 34.08
N LYS A 306 -16.94 3.98 34.21
CA LYS A 306 -17.89 4.09 33.10
C LYS A 306 -17.27 4.96 31.99
N PRO A 307 -17.46 4.61 30.71
CA PRO A 307 -16.96 5.43 29.61
C PRO A 307 -17.69 6.77 29.59
N TYR A 308 -16.94 7.84 29.80
CA TYR A 308 -17.32 9.21 29.47
C TYR A 308 -17.18 9.36 27.95
N CYS A 309 -18.30 9.63 27.26
CA CYS A 309 -18.29 10.20 25.92
C CYS A 309 -18.17 11.72 26.02
N PRO A 310 -17.18 12.35 25.37
CA PRO A 310 -17.35 13.64 24.70
C PRO A 310 -17.97 13.45 23.32
#